data_AF-A0A8B6CZD5-F1
#
_entry.id   AF-A0A8B6CZD5-F1
#
_cell.length_a   1.000
_cell.length_b   1.000
_cell.length_c   1.000
_cell.angle_alpha   90.00
_cell.angle_beta   90.00
_cell.angle_gamma   90.00
#
_symmetry.space_group_name_H-M   'P 1'
#
loop_
_entity.id
_entity.type
_entity.pdbx_description
1 polymer ?
#
loop_
_entity_poly.entity_id
_entity_poly.type
_entity_poly.pdbx_seq_one_letter_code
_entity_poly.pdbx_strand_id
1 'polypeptide(L)'
;DLIDMNHDLLRFLGVSHPSLESVCKTCQQYGLHCKLTGAGGGGCAFCLISPETTEEILQTVEIELKKQNFECWETSVGGNGVMCHDPACGTTSSIPDFLKTT
;
A
#
# COMPACT_ATOMS: atom_id res chain seq x y z
N ASP A 1 5.30 8.06 -11.02
CA ASP A 1 6.60 8.77 -11.13
C ASP A 1 7.62 8.45 -10.02
N LEU A 2 7.53 9.03 -8.82
CA LEU A 2 8.57 8.83 -7.79
C LEU A 2 8.68 7.38 -7.30
N ILE A 3 7.55 6.69 -7.20
CA ILE A 3 7.49 5.29 -6.76
C ILE A 3 8.23 4.40 -7.77
N ASP A 4 7.96 4.59 -9.06
CA ASP A 4 8.57 3.79 -10.13
C ASP A 4 10.07 4.06 -10.22
N MET A 5 10.49 5.34 -10.22
CA MET A 5 11.92 5.70 -10.23
C MET A 5 12.67 5.09 -9.05
N ASN A 6 12.08 5.11 -7.86
CA ASN A 6 12.70 4.51 -6.68
C ASN A 6 12.77 2.98 -6.83
N HIS A 7 11.73 2.34 -7.39
CA HIS A 7 11.79 0.90 -7.66
C HIS A 7 12.90 0.56 -8.65
N ASP A 8 13.07 1.32 -9.73
CA ASP A 8 14.13 1.13 -10.71
C ASP A 8 15.52 1.29 -10.09
N LEU A 9 15.71 2.25 -9.19
CA LEU A 9 16.96 2.39 -8.44
C LEU A 9 17.21 1.17 -7.53
N LEU A 10 16.18 0.65 -6.87
CA LEU A 10 16.30 -0.55 -6.02
C LEU A 10 16.60 -1.80 -6.85
N ARG A 11 16.05 -1.89 -8.07
CA ARG A 11 16.42 -2.92 -9.05
C ARG A 11 17.89 -2.81 -9.42
N PHE A 12 18.36 -1.61 -9.75
CA PHE A 12 19.76 -1.35 -10.09
C PHE A 12 20.72 -1.69 -8.95
N LEU A 13 20.33 -1.43 -7.70
CA LEU A 13 21.09 -1.82 -6.51
C LEU A 13 21.13 -3.34 -6.27
N GLY A 14 20.42 -4.14 -7.07
CA GLY A 14 20.43 -5.60 -6.97
C GLY A 14 19.63 -6.17 -5.80
N VAL A 15 18.78 -5.34 -5.16
CA VAL A 15 17.94 -5.77 -4.03
C VAL A 15 16.54 -6.20 -4.46
N SER A 16 16.21 -6.22 -5.75
CA SER A 16 14.92 -6.72 -6.22
C SER A 16 14.88 -8.26 -6.30
N HIS A 17 13.71 -8.81 -6.62
CA HIS A 17 13.47 -10.24 -6.73
C HIS A 17 12.36 -10.53 -7.75
N PRO A 18 12.41 -11.64 -8.52
CA PRO A 18 11.39 -11.95 -9.54
C PRO A 18 9.94 -11.89 -9.03
N SER A 19 9.70 -12.25 -7.76
CA SER A 19 8.36 -12.12 -7.15
C SER A 19 7.90 -10.66 -7.04
N LEU A 20 8.78 -9.76 -6.61
CA LEU A 20 8.49 -8.32 -6.51
C LEU A 20 8.26 -7.71 -7.90
N GLU A 21 9.05 -8.14 -8.88
CA GLU A 21 8.86 -7.74 -10.28
C GLU A 21 7.51 -8.18 -10.83
N SER A 22 7.05 -9.40 -10.47
CA SER A 22 5.73 -9.90 -10.87
C SER A 22 4.60 -9.05 -10.27
N VAL A 23 4.72 -8.68 -8.99
CA VAL A 23 3.74 -7.81 -8.32
C VAL A 23 3.72 -6.43 -8.98
N CYS A 24 4.88 -5.78 -9.14
CA CYS A 24 4.96 -4.44 -9.72
C CYS A 24 4.44 -4.43 -11.17
N LYS A 25 4.78 -5.44 -11.96
CA LYS A 25 4.29 -5.58 -13.34
C LYS A 25 2.78 -5.76 -13.39
N THR A 26 2.20 -6.59 -12.52
CA THR A 26 0.75 -6.80 -12.45
C THR A 26 0.05 -5.48 -12.12
N CYS A 27 0.48 -4.78 -11.07
CA CYS A 27 -0.10 -3.47 -10.70
C CYS A 27 0.02 -2.43 -11.83
N GLN A 28 1.17 -2.38 -12.51
CA GLN A 28 1.42 -1.42 -13.59
C GLN A 28 0.50 -1.62 -14.80
N GLN A 29 0.06 -2.85 -15.08
CA GLN A 29 -0.91 -3.13 -16.16
C GLN A 29 -2.25 -2.43 -15.94
N TYR A 30 -2.58 -2.09 -14.69
CA TYR A 30 -3.79 -1.38 -14.30
C TYR A 30 -3.55 0.11 -13.99
N GLY A 31 -2.38 0.64 -14.37
CA GLY A 31 -2.02 2.03 -14.13
C GLY A 31 -1.67 2.35 -12.67
N LEU A 32 -1.41 1.35 -11.84
CA LEU A 32 -1.01 1.55 -10.45
C LEU A 32 0.51 1.59 -10.31
N HIS A 33 0.98 2.45 -9.41
CA HIS A 33 2.40 2.63 -9.13
C HIS A 33 2.82 1.83 -7.91
N CYS A 34 3.80 0.94 -8.07
CA CYS A 34 4.20 -0.01 -7.05
C CYS A 34 5.73 -0.05 -6.87
N LYS A 35 6.18 -0.30 -5.65
CA LYS A 35 7.59 -0.57 -5.37
C LYS A 35 7.75 -1.54 -4.20
N LEU A 36 8.89 -2.22 -4.16
CA LEU A 36 9.29 -3.00 -2.99
C LEU A 36 9.43 -2.13 -1.74
N THR A 37 9.25 -2.74 -0.57
CA THR A 37 9.43 -2.11 0.75
C THR A 37 10.27 -2.98 1.67
N GLY A 38 11.04 -2.35 2.57
CA GLY A 38 12.02 -3.03 3.42
C GLY A 38 13.33 -3.35 2.70
N ALA A 39 13.91 -4.51 3.03
CA ALA A 39 15.24 -4.91 2.56
C ALA A 39 15.29 -5.31 1.08
N GLY A 40 14.17 -5.75 0.50
CA GLY A 40 14.14 -6.38 -0.82
C GLY A 40 14.41 -7.89 -0.77
N GLY A 41 14.82 -8.47 -1.89
CA GLY A 41 15.06 -9.91 -2.04
C GLY A 41 13.79 -10.77 -2.02
N GLY A 42 12.62 -10.14 -2.11
CA GLY A 42 11.31 -10.74 -1.90
C GLY A 42 10.52 -9.92 -0.90
N GLY A 43 9.74 -10.58 -0.04
CA GLY A 43 8.94 -9.91 0.98
C GLY A 43 7.78 -9.13 0.38
N CYS A 44 7.63 -7.86 0.78
CA CYS A 44 6.45 -7.06 0.45
C CYS A 44 6.76 -5.97 -0.57
N ALA A 45 5.74 -5.65 -1.36
CA ALA A 45 5.66 -4.42 -2.13
C ALA A 45 4.45 -3.61 -1.64
N PHE A 46 4.48 -2.30 -1.84
CA PHE A 46 3.30 -1.46 -1.65
C PHE A 46 2.92 -0.82 -2.97
N CYS A 47 1.61 -0.65 -3.17
CA CYS A 47 1.03 -0.05 -4.36
C CYS A 47 0.24 1.19 -3.95
N LEU A 48 0.47 2.31 -4.62
CA LEU A 48 -0.29 3.53 -4.39
C LEU A 48 -1.64 3.42 -5.10
N ILE A 49 -2.71 3.60 -4.33
CA ILE A 49 -4.08 3.71 -4.83
C ILE A 49 -4.38 5.20 -4.95
N SER A 50 -4.57 5.68 -6.18
CA SER A 50 -4.93 7.07 -6.44
C SER A 50 -6.43 7.29 -6.24
N PRO A 51 -6.90 8.48 -5.87
CA PRO A 51 -8.33 8.78 -5.78
C PRO A 51 -9.12 8.49 -7.07
N GLU A 52 -8.44 8.47 -8.21
CA GLU A 52 -9.00 8.17 -9.53
C GLU A 52 -9.10 6.67 -9.81
N THR A 53 -8.49 5.82 -8.98
CA THR A 53 -8.54 4.36 -9.12
C THR A 53 -9.93 3.86 -8.74
N THR A 54 -10.56 3.09 -9.62
CA THR A 54 -11.89 2.53 -9.35
C THR A 54 -11.80 1.22 -8.56
N GLU A 55 -12.87 0.92 -7.83
CA GLU A 55 -12.97 -0.30 -7.02
C GLU A 55 -12.86 -1.57 -7.89
N GLU A 56 -13.38 -1.55 -9.11
CA GLU A 56 -13.28 -2.68 -10.04
C GLU A 56 -11.83 -2.99 -10.40
N ILE A 57 -11.00 -1.96 -10.55
CA ILE A 57 -9.57 -2.12 -10.79
C ILE A 57 -8.91 -2.77 -9.58
N LEU A 58 -9.20 -2.30 -8.36
CA LEU A 58 -8.62 -2.84 -7.13
C LEU A 58 -8.96 -4.32 -6.95
N GLN A 59 -10.22 -4.69 -7.14
CA GLN A 59 -10.67 -6.08 -7.04
C GLN A 59 -10.02 -6.96 -8.09
N THR A 60 -9.88 -6.46 -9.32
CA THR A 60 -9.23 -7.20 -10.41
C THR A 60 -7.76 -7.46 -10.08
N VAL A 61 -7.03 -6.43 -9.65
CA VAL A 61 -5.63 -6.53 -9.24
C VAL A 61 -5.46 -7.51 -8.09
N GLU A 62 -6.32 -7.43 -7.07
CA GLU A 62 -6.27 -8.33 -5.91
C GLU A 62 -6.47 -9.79 -6.32
N ILE A 63 -7.45 -10.06 -7.20
CA ILE A 63 -7.70 -11.40 -7.72
C ILE A 63 -6.49 -11.93 -8.51
N GLU A 64 -5.88 -11.10 -9.35
CA GLU A 64 -4.71 -11.52 -10.14
C GLU A 64 -3.48 -11.78 -9.28
N LEU A 65 -3.24 -10.96 -8.26
CA LEU A 65 -2.16 -11.16 -7.31
C LEU A 65 -2.39 -12.44 -6.48
N LYS A 66 -3.61 -12.67 -6.01
CA LYS A 66 -3.97 -13.91 -5.29
C LYS A 66 -3.82 -15.16 -6.16
N LYS A 67 -4.16 -15.08 -7.46
CA LYS A 67 -3.92 -16.19 -8.42
C LYS A 67 -2.43 -16.50 -8.59
N GLN A 68 -1.56 -15.52 -8.39
CA GLN A 68 -0.11 -15.69 -8.37
C GLN A 68 0.43 -16.13 -6.99
N ASN A 69 -0.45 -16.45 -6.03
CA ASN A 69 -0.15 -16.79 -4.64
C ASN A 69 0.46 -15.66 -3.81
N PHE A 70 0.09 -14.40 -4.10
CA PHE A 70 0.41 -13.26 -3.24
C PHE A 70 -0.75 -12.93 -2.30
N GLU A 71 -0.41 -12.54 -1.08
CA GLU A 71 -1.37 -11.94 -0.14
C GLU A 71 -1.45 -10.43 -0.37
N CYS A 72 -2.65 -9.88 -0.23
CA CYS A 72 -2.94 -8.48 -0.51
C CYS A 72 -3.76 -7.88 0.63
N TRP A 73 -3.42 -6.66 1.01
CA TRP A 73 -4.15 -5.88 2.00
C TRP A 73 -4.28 -4.45 1.51
N GLU A 74 -5.50 -3.94 1.54
CA GLU A 74 -5.74 -2.51 1.40
C GLU A 74 -5.53 -1.83 2.76
N THR A 75 -4.78 -0.74 2.76
CA THR A 75 -4.50 0.01 3.98
C THR A 75 -4.16 1.46 3.69
N SER A 76 -4.16 2.29 4.72
CA SER A 76 -3.70 3.68 4.66
C SER A 76 -2.33 3.82 5.30
N VAL A 77 -1.51 4.73 4.77
CA VAL A 77 -0.18 5.06 5.30
C VAL A 77 -0.24 6.42 5.98
N GLY A 78 0.46 6.59 7.11
CA GLY A 78 0.50 7.87 7.84
C GLY A 78 -0.59 8.02 8.91
N GLY A 79 -1.01 6.91 9.54
CA GLY A 79 -1.98 6.94 10.64
C GLY A 79 -1.47 7.63 11.92
N ASN A 80 -2.36 7.81 12.89
CA ASN A 80 -2.18 8.65 14.10
C ASN A 80 -1.10 8.17 15.10
N GLY A 81 -0.47 7.02 14.88
CA GLY A 81 0.43 6.41 15.87
C GLY A 81 -0.33 5.80 17.05
N VAL A 82 0.18 6.00 18.28
CA VAL A 82 -0.44 5.45 19.50
C VAL A 82 -1.73 6.18 19.82
N MET A 83 -2.83 5.43 19.99
CA MET A 83 -4.15 5.95 20.37
C MET A 83 -4.72 5.17 21.55
N CYS A 84 -5.43 5.86 22.44
CA CYS A 84 -6.27 5.25 23.45
C CYS A 84 -7.70 5.16 22.91
N HIS A 85 -8.20 3.94 22.70
CA HIS A 85 -9.58 3.72 22.31
C HIS A 85 -10.41 3.43 23.56
N ASP A 86 -11.49 4.20 23.76
CA ASP A 86 -12.50 3.86 24.76
C ASP A 86 -13.33 2.67 24.21
N PRO A 87 -13.37 1.52 24.91
CA PRO A 87 -14.16 0.36 24.47
C PRO A 87 -15.66 0.67 24.31
N ALA A 88 -16.16 1.73 24.94
CA ALA A 88 -17.56 2.15 24.87
C ALA A 88 -17.87 3.10 23.70
N CYS A 89 -16.86 3.68 23.05
CA CYS A 89 -17.05 4.63 21.96
C CYS A 89 -16.96 3.90 20.61
N GLY A 90 -18.11 3.45 20.11
CA GLY A 90 -18.25 2.98 18.73
C GLY A 90 -17.76 4.05 17.75
N THR A 91 -16.96 3.65 16.78
CA THR A 91 -16.26 4.53 15.83
C THR A 91 -17.21 5.47 15.09
N THR A 92 -17.33 6.72 15.56
CA THR A 92 -17.60 7.88 14.72
C THR A 92 -16.52 8.91 15.02
N SER A 93 -15.64 9.11 14.06
CA SER A 93 -14.59 10.13 14.10
C SER A 93 -15.23 11.52 13.97
N SER A 94 -15.64 12.10 15.08
CA SER A 94 -15.67 13.54 15.28
C SER A 94 -15.10 13.82 16.66
N ILE A 95 -13.90 14.41 16.67
CA ILE A 95 -13.18 14.81 17.87
C ILE A 95 -14.08 15.73 18.72
N PRO A 96 -14.32 15.44 20.01
CA PRO A 96 -14.95 16.40 20.92
C PRO A 96 -14.02 17.62 21.09
N ASP A 97 -14.58 18.83 21.01
CA ASP A 97 -13.90 20.14 21.03
C ASP A 97 -13.01 20.45 22.26
N PHE A 98 -12.75 19.49 23.14
CA PHE A 98 -12.10 19.73 24.44
C PHE A 98 -10.56 19.72 24.41
N LEU A 99 -9.92 19.39 23.29
CA LEU A 99 -8.44 19.34 23.18
C LEU A 99 -7.82 20.51 22.40
N LYS A 100 -8.55 21.60 22.13
CA LYS A 100 -8.02 22.82 21.49
C LYS A 100 -7.50 23.90 22.46
N THR A 101 -6.99 23.53 23.63
CA THR A 101 -6.37 24.52 24.53
C THR A 101 -5.09 23.99 25.16
N THR A 102 -3.95 24.26 24.52
CA THR A 102 -2.80 24.95 25.13
C THR A 102 -1.89 25.51 24.05
#